data_AF-L9YSX4-F1
#
_entry.id   AF-L9YSX4-F1
#
_cell.length_a   1.000
_cell.length_b   1.000
_cell.length_c   1.000
_cell.angle_alpha   90.00
_cell.angle_beta   90.00
_cell.angle_gamma   90.00
#
_symmetry.space_group_name_H-M   'P 1'
#
loop_
_entity.id
_entity.type
_entity.pdbx_description
1 polymer ?
#
loop_
_entity_poly.entity_id
_entity_poly.type
_entity_poly.pdbx_seq_one_letter_code
_entity_poly.pdbx_strand_id
1 'polypeptide(L)'
;MLLTVVGIGVAIFVGFNIGGSSTGVAFGPAVGSRLVRKTTAGALFVAFGFIGAWTVGRNVIATMSSSIVPATQFTPAASVAVLFFTGASLFVSNLYGVPASTSMTAVGAIVGLGLASDTLN
;
A
#
# COMPACT_ATOMS: atom_id res chain seq x y z
N MET A 1 -16.97 15.59 -4.03
CA MET A 1 -15.86 16.42 -3.50
C MET A 1 -15.36 15.90 -2.16
N LEU A 2 -16.22 15.68 -1.15
CA LEU A 2 -15.82 15.14 0.15
C LEU A 2 -15.07 13.79 0.06
N LEU A 3 -15.61 12.82 -0.68
CA LEU A 3 -14.97 11.50 -0.86
C LEU A 3 -13.60 11.57 -1.50
N THR A 4 -13.37 12.52 -2.40
CA THR A 4 -12.06 12.74 -3.03
C THR A 4 -11.05 13.25 -2.02
N VAL A 5 -11.45 14.20 -1.17
CA VAL A 5 -10.58 14.74 -0.10
C VAL A 5 -10.24 13.64 0.91
N VAL A 6 -11.24 12.86 1.34
CA VAL A 6 -11.03 11.72 2.23
C VAL A 6 -10.12 10.69 1.57
N GLY A 7 -10.35 10.37 0.31
CA GLY A 7 -9.54 9.42 -0.45
C GLY A 7 -8.08 9.84 -0.59
N ILE A 8 -7.81 11.12 -0.82
CA ILE A 8 -6.44 11.66 -0.81
C ILE A 8 -5.81 11.52 0.58
N GLY A 9 -6.54 11.85 1.64
CA GLY A 9 -6.06 11.69 3.01
C GLY A 9 -5.71 10.23 3.34
N VAL A 10 -6.57 9.30 2.95
CA VAL A 10 -6.33 7.85 3.11
C VAL A 10 -5.16 7.39 2.26
N ALA A 11 -5.02 7.84 1.02
CA ALA A 11 -3.90 7.48 0.16
C ALA A 11 -2.56 7.95 0.74
N ILE A 12 -2.50 9.16 1.31
CA ILE A 12 -1.31 9.66 2.02
C ILE A 12 -1.01 8.78 3.24
N PHE A 13 -2.03 8.42 4.03
CA PHE A 13 -1.88 7.53 5.18
C PHE A 13 -1.34 6.15 4.77
N VAL A 14 -1.86 5.56 3.71
CA VAL A 14 -1.37 4.29 3.17
C VAL A 14 0.09 4.43 2.71
N GLY A 15 0.39 5.49 1.95
CA GLY A 15 1.75 5.76 1.45
C GLY A 15 2.78 5.88 2.57
N PHE A 16 2.44 6.58 3.66
CA PHE A 16 3.29 6.68 4.85
C PHE A 16 3.57 5.30 5.46
N ASN A 17 2.54 4.47 5.60
CA ASN A 17 2.67 3.14 6.20
C ASN A 17 3.47 2.15 5.32
N ILE A 18 3.25 2.20 4.00
CA ILE A 18 4.03 1.43 3.02
C ILE A 18 5.50 1.85 3.10
N GLY A 19 5.79 3.16 3.13
CA GLY A 19 7.15 3.67 3.23
C GLY A 19 7.88 3.18 4.47
N GLY A 20 7.23 3.24 5.64
CA GLY A 20 7.80 2.74 6.89
C GLY A 20 8.17 1.25 6.86
N SER A 21 7.22 0.40 6.45
CA SER A 21 7.42 -1.06 6.39
C SER A 21 8.47 -1.45 5.34
N SER A 22 8.35 -0.95 4.12
CA SER A 22 9.16 -1.40 2.99
C SER A 22 10.59 -0.86 3.00
N THR A 23 10.82 0.34 3.55
CA THR A 23 12.19 0.88 3.68
C THR A 23 13.03 0.02 4.63
N GLY A 24 12.42 -0.46 5.73
CA GLY A 24 13.08 -1.35 6.68
C GLY A 24 13.51 -2.68 6.06
N VAL A 25 12.64 -3.29 5.24
CA VAL A 25 12.95 -4.54 4.53
C VAL A 25 14.05 -4.34 3.49
N ALA A 26 13.98 -3.27 2.70
CA ALA A 26 14.91 -3.02 1.60
C ALA A 26 16.30 -2.57 2.07
N PHE A 27 16.36 -1.69 3.07
CA PHE A 27 17.61 -1.05 3.51
C PHE A 27 18.10 -1.50 4.89
N GLY A 28 17.37 -2.36 5.59
CA GLY A 28 17.74 -2.87 6.93
C GLY A 28 19.17 -3.40 7.02
N PRO A 29 19.61 -4.30 6.12
CA PRO A 29 21.00 -4.80 6.13
C PRO A 29 22.04 -3.72 5.84
N ALA A 30 21.78 -2.80 4.91
CA ALA A 30 22.72 -1.74 4.52
C ALA A 30 22.90 -0.67 5.62
N VAL A 31 21.80 -0.34 6.30
CA VAL A 31 21.83 0.57 7.46
C VAL A 31 22.41 -0.13 8.69
N GLY A 32 22.07 -1.40 8.91
CA GLY A 32 22.56 -2.21 10.02
C GLY A 32 24.07 -2.46 9.97
N SER A 33 24.62 -2.68 8.77
CA SER A 33 26.06 -2.81 8.51
C SER A 33 26.81 -1.47 8.51
N ARG A 34 26.13 -0.34 8.73
CA ARG A 34 26.68 1.02 8.68
C ARG A 34 27.26 1.43 7.32
N LEU A 35 26.94 0.70 6.25
CA LEU A 35 27.30 1.09 4.88
C LEU A 35 26.52 2.32 4.42
N VAL A 36 25.26 2.46 4.84
CA VAL A 36 24.38 3.55 4.42
C VAL A 36 23.74 4.21 5.64
N ARG A 37 23.68 5.55 5.65
CA ARG A 37 22.96 6.31 6.68
C ARG A 37 21.45 6.22 6.49
N LYS A 38 20.68 6.28 7.59
CA LYS A 38 19.20 6.28 7.56
C LYS A 38 18.61 7.32 6.60
N THR A 39 19.20 8.52 6.56
CA THR A 39 18.77 9.61 5.66
C THR A 39 19.00 9.27 4.19
N THR A 40 20.16 8.72 3.86
CA THR A 40 20.50 8.29 2.49
C THR A 40 19.61 7.14 2.04
N ALA A 41 19.35 6.16 2.91
CA ALA A 41 18.43 5.06 2.62
C ALA A 41 17.01 5.58 2.32
N GLY A 42 16.51 6.51 3.13
CA GLY A 42 15.21 7.15 2.88
C GLY A 42 15.17 7.92 1.56
N ALA A 43 16.20 8.72 1.26
CA ALA A 43 16.27 9.47 0.00
C ALA A 43 16.29 8.54 -1.23
N LEU A 44 17.06 7.44 -1.16
CA LEU A 44 17.13 6.46 -2.23
C LEU A 44 15.80 5.73 -2.41
N PHE A 45 15.15 5.34 -1.31
CA PHE A 45 13.84 4.70 -1.35
C PHE A 45 12.77 5.61 -1.98
N VAL A 46 12.74 6.89 -1.62
CA VAL A 46 11.79 7.85 -2.21
C VAL A 46 12.04 8.01 -3.71
N ALA A 47 13.30 8.20 -4.13
CA ALA A 47 13.64 8.42 -5.53
C ALA A 47 13.27 7.20 -6.41
N PHE A 48 13.77 6.02 -6.05
CA PHE A 48 13.52 4.80 -6.82
C PHE A 48 12.09 4.27 -6.65
N GLY A 49 11.51 4.44 -5.46
CA GLY A 49 10.11 4.09 -5.19
C GLY A 49 9.15 4.90 -6.06
N PHE A 50 9.41 6.20 -6.23
CA PHE A 50 8.60 7.05 -7.13
C PHE A 50 8.74 6.62 -8.60
N ILE A 51 9.96 6.35 -9.06
CA ILE A 51 10.21 5.86 -10.42
C ILE A 51 9.51 4.52 -10.65
N GLY A 52 9.63 3.58 -9.71
CA GLY A 52 8.99 2.26 -9.78
C GLY A 52 7.46 2.35 -9.78
N ALA A 53 6.89 3.21 -8.92
CA ALA A 53 5.46 3.46 -8.88
C ALA A 53 4.92 4.03 -10.20
N TRP A 54 5.68 4.95 -10.82
CA TRP A 54 5.29 5.58 -12.09
C TRP A 54 5.37 4.61 -13.28
N THR A 55 6.39 3.75 -13.31
CA THR A 55 6.69 2.89 -14.46
C THR A 55 5.99 1.53 -14.38
N VAL A 56 6.21 0.78 -13.30
CA VAL A 56 5.77 -0.62 -13.15
C VAL A 56 4.52 -0.73 -12.26
N GLY A 57 4.34 0.20 -11.32
CA GLY A 57 3.22 0.16 -10.36
C GLY A 57 1.83 0.11 -11.00
N ARG A 58 1.67 0.69 -12.20
CA ARG A 58 0.41 0.67 -12.95
C ARG A 58 -0.05 -0.75 -13.32
N ASN A 59 0.88 -1.65 -13.60
CA ASN A 59 0.56 -3.04 -13.92
C ASN A 59 -0.03 -3.75 -12.69
N VAL A 60 0.52 -3.49 -11.50
CA VAL A 60 0.00 -4.04 -10.23
C VAL A 60 -1.41 -3.53 -9.96
N ILE A 61 -1.67 -2.23 -10.18
CA ILE A 61 -3.01 -1.65 -10.02
C ILE A 61 -4.00 -2.31 -10.99
N ALA A 62 -3.60 -2.52 -12.25
CA ALA A 62 -4.45 -3.19 -13.24
C ALA A 62 -4.82 -4.61 -12.83
N THR A 63 -3.86 -5.40 -12.33
CA THR A 63 -4.12 -6.76 -11.84
C THR A 63 -5.00 -6.74 -10.59
N MET A 64 -4.70 -5.90 -9.59
CA MET A 64 -5.45 -5.84 -8.33
C MET A 64 -6.92 -5.40 -8.54
N SER A 65 -7.18 -4.49 -9.48
CA SER A 65 -8.51 -3.92 -9.72
C SER A 65 -9.43 -4.76 -10.60
N SER A 66 -8.91 -5.80 -11.27
CA SER A 66 -9.69 -6.58 -12.25
C SER A 66 -9.64 -8.10 -12.02
N SER A 67 -8.57 -8.62 -11.42
CA SER A 67 -8.36 -10.06 -11.32
C SER A 67 -9.00 -10.69 -10.08
N ILE A 68 -9.38 -9.90 -9.06
CA ILE A 68 -9.92 -10.43 -7.78
C ILE A 68 -11.43 -10.19 -7.67
N VAL A 69 -11.88 -8.98 -7.96
CA VAL A 69 -13.29 -8.57 -7.92
C VAL A 69 -13.59 -7.81 -9.22
N PRO A 70 -14.81 -7.89 -9.79
CA PRO A 70 -15.20 -7.10 -10.94
C PRO A 70 -14.94 -5.60 -10.73
N ALA A 71 -14.40 -4.93 -11.74
CA ALA A 71 -14.06 -3.51 -11.69
C ALA A 71 -15.25 -2.60 -11.34
N THR A 72 -16.48 -3.06 -11.61
CA THR A 72 -17.73 -2.38 -11.27
C THR A 72 -17.96 -2.19 -9.77
N GLN A 73 -17.32 -3.01 -8.93
CA GLN A 73 -17.45 -2.93 -7.47
C GLN A 73 -16.53 -1.88 -6.83
N PHE A 74 -15.53 -1.40 -7.56
CA PHE A 74 -14.63 -0.34 -7.11
C PHE A 74 -15.27 1.04 -7.23
N THR A 75 -16.39 1.24 -6.55
CA THR A 75 -16.97 2.59 -6.37
C THR A 75 -15.97 3.49 -5.61
N PRO A 76 -16.10 4.83 -5.69
CA PRO A 76 -15.23 5.73 -4.94
C PRO A 76 -15.24 5.45 -3.42
N ALA A 77 -16.41 5.13 -2.87
CA ALA A 77 -16.53 4.78 -1.45
C ALA A 77 -15.84 3.45 -1.12
N ALA A 78 -16.06 2.41 -1.94
CA ALA A 78 -15.44 1.10 -1.75
C ALA A 78 -13.91 1.17 -1.89
N SER A 79 -13.40 1.93 -2.85
CA SER A 79 -11.96 2.13 -3.06
C SER A 79 -11.30 2.82 -1.86
N VAL A 80 -11.97 3.83 -1.29
CA VAL A 80 -11.49 4.50 -0.06
C VAL A 80 -11.51 3.54 1.12
N ALA A 81 -12.55 2.70 1.27
CA ALA A 81 -12.63 1.71 2.33
C ALA A 81 -11.52 0.65 2.21
N VAL A 82 -11.30 0.10 1.01
CA VAL A 82 -10.22 -0.88 0.75
C VAL A 82 -8.85 -0.27 1.08
N LEU A 83 -8.59 0.96 0.62
CA LEU A 83 -7.34 1.66 0.95
C LEU A 83 -7.22 1.90 2.46
N PHE A 84 -8.30 2.29 3.12
CA PHE A 84 -8.29 2.55 4.56
C PHE A 84 -7.94 1.29 5.36
N PHE A 85 -8.61 0.16 5.08
CA PHE A 85 -8.30 -1.11 5.76
C PHE A 85 -6.90 -1.62 5.42
N THR A 86 -6.43 -1.40 4.19
CA THR A 86 -5.06 -1.71 3.79
C THR A 86 -4.06 -0.92 4.64
N GLY A 87 -4.24 0.39 4.72
CA GLY A 87 -3.40 1.28 5.52
C GLY A 87 -3.47 1.00 7.01
N ALA A 88 -4.66 0.71 7.53
CA ALA A 88 -4.89 0.42 8.95
C ALA A 88 -4.18 -0.86 9.38
N SER A 89 -4.25 -1.92 8.57
CA SER A 89 -3.52 -3.16 8.85
C SER A 89 -2.00 -2.93 8.84
N LEU A 90 -1.48 -2.20 7.86
CA LEU A 90 -0.05 -1.85 7.82
C LEU A 90 0.35 -0.97 9.00
N PHE A 91 -0.50 -0.05 9.41
CA PHE A 91 -0.28 0.81 10.58
C PHE A 91 -0.14 0.00 11.86
N VAL A 92 -1.05 -0.97 12.08
CA VAL A 92 -0.94 -1.89 13.21
C VAL A 92 0.37 -2.68 13.16
N SER A 93 0.75 -3.23 12.00
CA SER A 93 2.02 -3.96 11.87
C SER A 93 3.24 -3.07 12.14
N ASN A 94 3.23 -1.84 11.64
CA ASN A 94 4.27 -0.85 11.88
C ASN A 94 4.40 -0.49 13.36
N LEU A 95 3.29 -0.37 14.11
CA LEU A 95 3.30 -0.14 15.56
C LEU A 95 4.01 -1.26 16.33
N TYR A 96 3.83 -2.51 15.90
CA TYR A 96 4.53 -3.66 16.48
C TYR A 96 5.95 -3.86 15.92
N GLY A 97 6.40 -3.01 14.99
CA GLY A 97 7.71 -3.12 14.35
C GLY A 97 7.86 -4.34 13.45
N VAL A 98 6.75 -4.95 13.01
CA VAL A 98 6.74 -6.13 12.15
C VAL A 98 6.57 -5.67 10.69
N PRO A 99 7.54 -5.95 9.80
CA PRO A 99 7.38 -5.61 8.38
C PRO A 99 6.30 -6.49 7.74
N ALA A 100 5.18 -5.89 7.37
CA ALA A 100 4.07 -6.57 6.71
C ALA A 100 4.11 -6.44 5.19
N SER A 101 3.59 -7.46 4.50
CA SER A 101 3.46 -7.47 3.04
C SER A 101 2.31 -6.59 2.57
N THR A 102 2.65 -5.48 1.93
CA THR A 102 1.69 -4.50 1.40
C THR A 102 0.75 -5.12 0.37
N SER A 103 1.27 -5.98 -0.50
CA SER A 103 0.46 -6.69 -1.50
C SER A 103 -0.55 -7.65 -0.85
N MET A 104 -0.14 -8.43 0.16
CA MET A 104 -1.07 -9.35 0.84
C MET A 104 -2.15 -8.59 1.61
N THR A 105 -1.78 -7.51 2.27
CA THR A 105 -2.73 -6.66 2.99
C THR A 105 -3.73 -6.00 2.04
N ALA A 106 -3.29 -5.52 0.86
CA ALA A 106 -4.17 -4.96 -0.16
C ALA A 106 -5.12 -6.02 -0.75
N VAL A 107 -4.59 -7.19 -1.11
CA VAL A 107 -5.41 -8.32 -1.59
C VAL A 107 -6.45 -8.72 -0.55
N GLY A 108 -6.06 -8.83 0.73
CA GLY A 108 -6.99 -9.17 1.81
C GLY A 108 -8.14 -8.18 1.94
N ALA A 109 -7.87 -6.88 1.82
CA ALA A 109 -8.90 -5.85 1.83
C ALA A 109 -9.83 -5.93 0.61
N ILE A 110 -9.29 -6.22 -0.58
CA ILE A 110 -10.07 -6.41 -1.82
C ILE A 110 -10.95 -7.66 -1.73
N VAL A 111 -10.41 -8.78 -1.23
CA VAL A 111 -11.18 -10.01 -0.99
C VAL A 111 -12.29 -9.75 0.02
N GLY A 112 -12.03 -8.98 1.08
CA GLY A 112 -13.06 -8.55 2.03
C GLY A 112 -14.21 -7.77 1.38
N LEU A 113 -13.89 -6.86 0.44
CA LEU A 113 -14.91 -6.17 -0.36
C LEU A 113 -15.70 -7.15 -1.23
N GLY A 114 -15.02 -8.09 -1.89
CA GLY A 114 -15.65 -9.12 -2.73
C GLY A 114 -16.60 -10.02 -1.95
N LEU A 115 -16.22 -10.44 -0.73
CA LEU A 115 -17.07 -11.21 0.18
C LEU A 115 -18.29 -10.40 0.63
N ALA A 116 -18.10 -9.13 0.99
CA ALA A 116 -19.20 -8.27 1.42
C ALA A 116 -20.21 -7.95 0.30
N SER A 117 -19.76 -8.04 -0.96
CA SER A 117 -20.57 -7.72 -2.14
C SER A 117 -21.07 -8.98 -2.88
N ASP A 118 -20.72 -10.17 -2.41
CA ASP A 118 -21.00 -11.47 -3.04
C ASP A 118 -20.55 -11.53 -4.52
N THR A 119 -19.39 -10.95 -4.81
CA THR A 119 -18.87 -10.75 -6.18
C THR A 119 -17.42 -11.20 -6.32
N LEU A 120 -17.01 -12.23 -5.60
CA LEU A 120 -15.71 -12.84 -5.84
C LEU A 120 -15.70 -13.55 -7.19
N ASN A 121 -14.66 -13.30 -7.99
CA ASN A 121 -14.36 -14.10 -9.19
C ASN A 121 -13.70 -15.43 -8.80
#